data_AF-A0AB39RV26-F1
#
_entry.id   AF-A0AB39RV26-F1
#
_cell.length_a   1.000
_cell.length_b   1.000
_cell.length_c   1.000
_cell.angle_alpha   90.00
_cell.angle_beta   90.00
_cell.angle_gamma   90.00
#
_symmetry.space_group_name_H-M   'P 1'
#
loop_
_entity.id
_entity.type
_entity.pdbx_description
1 polymer ?
#
loop_
_entity_poly.entity_id
_entity_poly.type
_entity_poly.pdbx_seq_one_letter_code
_entity_poly.pdbx_strand_id
1 'polypeptide(L)'
;MTAMDDRPLEAGALISELEGHLLIEATRAEGRAEAARFTRSLAWLTDSQREEVEARFQENYLALTRLSWERTAQRGRELRAEYEERYRSLRRRLCAGFLFGAALVLAAAVVTTVSSG
;
A
#
# COMPACT_ATOMS: atom_id res chain seq x y z
N MET A 1 0.35 33.03 -5.17
CA MET A 1 1.29 32.30 -4.29
C MET A 1 0.79 30.86 -4.18
N THR A 2 0.96 30.08 -5.26
CA THR A 2 0.36 28.73 -5.46
C THR A 2 1.16 27.94 -6.51
N ALA A 3 2.48 27.95 -6.43
CA ALA A 3 3.35 27.19 -7.35
C ALA A 3 4.39 26.30 -6.61
N MET A 4 4.44 26.38 -5.28
CA MET A 4 5.47 25.70 -4.48
C MET A 4 4.98 24.42 -3.78
N ASP A 5 3.65 24.18 -3.76
CA ASP A 5 3.00 23.08 -3.04
C ASP A 5 2.56 21.90 -3.95
N ASP A 6 2.49 22.10 -5.27
CA ASP A 6 2.13 21.03 -6.22
C ASP A 6 3.32 20.15 -6.63
N ARG A 7 4.55 20.68 -6.62
CA ARG A 7 5.76 19.96 -7.02
C ARG A 7 6.05 18.67 -6.22
N PRO A 8 5.81 18.61 -4.89
CA PRO A 8 5.97 17.39 -4.11
C PRO A 8 4.94 16.31 -4.47
N LEU A 9 3.71 16.72 -4.82
CA LEU A 9 2.64 15.81 -5.24
C LEU A 9 2.93 15.24 -6.63
N GLU A 10 3.44 16.06 -7.56
CA GLU A 10 3.91 15.63 -8.88
C GLU A 10 5.10 14.66 -8.77
N ALA A 11 6.07 14.96 -7.90
CA ALA A 11 7.20 14.07 -7.65
C ALA A 11 6.76 12.71 -7.09
N GLY A 12 5.79 12.70 -6.16
CA GLY A 12 5.22 11.47 -5.62
C GLY A 12 4.50 10.62 -6.66
N ALA A 13 3.70 11.27 -7.52
CA ALA A 13 2.99 10.58 -8.60
C ALA A 13 3.97 9.97 -9.62
N LEU A 14 5.00 10.72 -10.01
CA LEU A 14 6.05 10.24 -10.90
C LEU A 14 6.81 9.05 -10.31
N ILE A 15 7.17 9.10 -9.02
CA ILE A 15 7.84 7.99 -8.33
C ILE A 15 6.96 6.75 -8.35
N SER A 16 5.67 6.88 -8.04
CA SER A 16 4.73 5.73 -8.06
C SER A 16 4.58 5.12 -9.45
N GLU A 17 4.54 5.93 -10.51
CA GLU A 17 4.49 5.43 -11.89
C GLU A 17 5.78 4.69 -12.26
N LEU A 18 6.93 5.27 -11.90
CA LEU A 18 8.24 4.71 -12.20
C LEU A 18 8.48 3.40 -11.42
N GLU A 19 8.11 3.35 -10.15
CA GLU A 19 8.10 2.12 -9.35
C GLU A 19 7.23 1.04 -9.98
N GLY A 20 6.03 1.39 -10.45
CA GLY A 20 5.13 0.46 -11.14
C GLY A 20 5.76 -0.11 -12.42
N HIS A 21 6.38 0.75 -13.24
CA HIS A 21 7.09 0.31 -14.44
C HIS A 21 8.28 -0.59 -14.11
N LEU A 22 9.12 -0.20 -13.14
CA LEU A 22 10.27 -0.99 -12.71
C LEU A 22 9.86 -2.36 -12.19
N LEU A 23 8.77 -2.44 -11.42
CA LEU A 23 8.24 -3.69 -10.91
C LEU A 23 7.82 -4.64 -12.04
N ILE A 24 7.11 -4.12 -13.05
CA ILE A 24 6.68 -4.92 -14.22
C ILE A 24 7.90 -5.43 -15.00
N GLU A 25 8.88 -4.57 -15.26
CA GLU A 25 10.09 -4.96 -15.99
C GLU A 25 10.94 -5.97 -15.22
N ALA A 26 11.07 -5.80 -13.91
CA ALA A 26 11.76 -6.76 -13.05
C ALA A 26 11.07 -8.13 -13.11
N THR A 27 9.73 -8.19 -12.99
CA THR A 27 8.99 -9.45 -13.06
C THR A 27 9.09 -10.12 -14.43
N ARG A 28 9.13 -9.35 -15.53
CA ARG A 28 9.39 -9.91 -16.87
C ARG A 28 10.79 -10.50 -16.98
N ALA A 29 11.80 -9.83 -16.43
CA ALA A 29 13.17 -10.34 -16.41
C ALA A 29 13.30 -11.62 -15.57
N GLU A 30 12.69 -11.63 -14.38
CA GLU A 30 12.63 -12.80 -13.51
C GLU A 30 11.91 -13.97 -14.20
N GLY A 31 10.72 -13.74 -14.76
CA GLY A 31 9.98 -14.79 -15.47
C GLY A 31 10.77 -15.42 -16.61
N ARG A 32 11.55 -14.64 -17.37
CA ARG A 32 12.46 -15.14 -18.41
C ARG A 32 13.59 -15.99 -17.81
N ALA A 33 14.23 -15.51 -16.75
CA ALA A 33 15.33 -16.22 -16.09
C ALA A 33 14.88 -17.55 -15.47
N GLU A 34 13.69 -17.54 -14.84
CA GLU A 34 13.04 -18.70 -14.24
C GLU A 34 12.63 -19.74 -15.29
N ALA A 35 12.02 -19.28 -16.39
CA ALA A 35 11.67 -20.14 -17.53
C ALA A 35 12.91 -20.86 -18.08
N ALA A 36 13.98 -20.11 -18.36
CA ALA A 36 15.23 -20.68 -18.85
C ALA A 36 15.88 -21.63 -17.84
N ARG A 37 15.80 -21.33 -16.53
CA ARG A 37 16.28 -22.25 -15.49
C ARG A 37 15.47 -23.54 -15.47
N PHE A 38 14.16 -23.44 -15.57
CA PHE A 38 13.25 -24.58 -15.57
C PHE A 38 13.50 -25.47 -16.78
N THR A 39 13.52 -24.92 -18.00
CA THR A 39 13.73 -25.74 -19.20
C THR A 39 15.12 -26.32 -19.29
N ARG A 40 16.17 -25.66 -18.76
CA ARG A 40 17.54 -26.23 -18.69
C ARG A 40 17.58 -27.56 -17.93
N SER A 41 16.67 -27.79 -16.98
CA SER A 41 16.55 -29.08 -16.28
C SER A 41 15.95 -30.20 -17.15
N LEU A 42 15.31 -29.83 -18.26
CA LEU A 42 14.64 -30.72 -19.21
C LEU A 42 15.52 -30.92 -20.45
N ALA A 43 16.56 -31.74 -20.29
CA ALA A 43 17.56 -32.01 -21.33
C ALA A 43 17.02 -32.78 -22.55
N TRP A 44 15.83 -33.38 -22.44
CA TRP A 44 15.18 -34.15 -23.50
C TRP A 44 14.37 -33.30 -24.49
N LEU A 45 14.19 -31.99 -24.20
CA LEU A 45 13.47 -31.08 -25.08
C LEU A 45 14.35 -30.64 -26.24
N THR A 46 13.76 -30.62 -27.45
CA THR A 46 14.34 -29.91 -28.59
C THR A 46 14.28 -28.39 -28.37
N ASP A 47 15.03 -27.62 -29.16
CA ASP A 47 15.06 -26.16 -29.04
C ASP A 47 13.67 -25.54 -29.29
N SER A 48 12.92 -26.03 -30.28
CA SER A 48 11.56 -25.56 -30.55
C SER A 48 10.60 -25.85 -29.39
N GLN A 49 10.70 -27.02 -28.76
CA GLN A 49 9.89 -27.37 -27.59
C GLN A 49 10.27 -26.53 -26.37
N ARG A 50 11.58 -26.24 -26.22
CA ARG A 50 12.09 -25.38 -25.15
C ARG A 50 11.53 -23.97 -25.26
N GLU A 51 11.57 -23.36 -26.45
CA GLU A 51 11.02 -22.02 -26.69
C GLU A 51 9.52 -21.94 -26.38
N GLU A 52 8.74 -22.95 -26.80
CA GLU A 52 7.30 -23.00 -26.52
C GLU A 52 7.01 -23.11 -25.01
N VAL A 53 7.73 -23.97 -24.30
CA VAL A 53 7.60 -24.13 -22.85
C VAL A 53 8.00 -22.86 -22.13
N GLU A 54 9.08 -22.19 -22.54
CA GLU A 54 9.52 -20.93 -21.94
C GLU A 54 8.49 -19.82 -22.12
N ALA A 55 7.91 -19.67 -23.32
CA ALA A 55 6.85 -18.69 -23.56
C ALA A 55 5.63 -18.95 -22.67
N ARG A 56 5.16 -20.20 -22.61
CA ARG A 56 4.00 -20.57 -21.77
C ARG A 56 4.29 -20.39 -20.27
N PHE A 57 5.50 -20.72 -19.84
CA PHE A 57 5.93 -20.51 -18.46
C PHE A 57 5.88 -19.03 -18.10
N GLN A 58 6.43 -18.16 -18.96
CA GLN A 58 6.45 -16.72 -18.74
C GLN A 58 5.02 -16.14 -18.63
N GLU A 59 4.11 -16.53 -19.52
CA GLU A 59 2.70 -16.13 -19.47
C GLU A 59 2.06 -16.51 -18.13
N ASN A 60 2.23 -17.76 -17.70
CA ASN A 60 1.68 -18.26 -16.44
C ASN A 60 2.33 -17.57 -15.23
N TYR A 61 3.64 -17.35 -15.27
CA TYR A 61 4.38 -16.67 -14.21
C TYR A 61 3.86 -15.24 -14.02
N LEU A 62 3.71 -14.48 -15.11
CA LEU A 62 3.17 -13.12 -15.07
C LEU A 62 1.73 -13.09 -14.54
N ALA A 63 0.89 -14.03 -14.97
CA ALA A 63 -0.49 -14.14 -14.48
C ALA A 63 -0.56 -14.43 -12.97
N LEU A 64 0.25 -15.37 -12.48
CA LEU A 64 0.32 -15.72 -11.06
C LEU A 64 0.85 -14.56 -10.22
N THR A 65 1.91 -13.89 -10.66
CA THR A 65 2.49 -12.75 -9.96
C THR A 65 1.50 -11.60 -9.88
N ARG A 66 0.77 -11.30 -10.96
CA ARG A 66 -0.30 -10.30 -10.95
C ARG A 66 -1.39 -10.63 -9.93
N LEU A 67 -1.88 -11.86 -9.92
CA LEU A 67 -2.89 -12.31 -8.94
C LEU A 67 -2.36 -12.22 -7.50
N SER A 68 -1.06 -12.44 -7.30
CA SER A 68 -0.43 -12.29 -5.99
C SER A 68 -0.41 -10.83 -5.56
N TRP A 69 0.00 -9.91 -6.44
CA TRP A 69 -0.02 -8.48 -6.14
C TRP A 69 -1.43 -7.95 -5.88
N GLU A 70 -2.42 -8.35 -6.67
CA GLU A 70 -3.81 -7.93 -6.48
C GLU A 70 -4.33 -8.35 -5.10
N ARG A 71 -4.02 -9.57 -4.67
CA ARG A 71 -4.36 -10.07 -3.32
C ARG A 71 -3.64 -9.30 -2.22
N THR A 72 -2.34 -9.04 -2.37
CA THR A 72 -1.56 -8.27 -1.39
C THR A 72 -2.07 -6.83 -1.28
N ALA A 73 -2.35 -6.18 -2.41
CA ALA A 73 -2.90 -4.83 -2.45
C ALA A 73 -4.29 -4.78 -1.80
N GLN A 74 -5.15 -5.75 -2.08
CA GLN A 74 -6.46 -5.87 -1.44
C GLN A 74 -6.32 -6.03 0.07
N ARG A 75 -5.46 -6.94 0.52
CA ARG A 75 -5.25 -7.16 1.95
C ARG A 75 -4.69 -5.94 2.66
N GLY A 76 -3.77 -5.22 2.01
CA GLY A 76 -3.23 -3.96 2.52
C GLY A 76 -4.32 -2.90 2.71
N ARG A 77 -5.24 -2.77 1.75
CA ARG A 77 -6.39 -1.86 1.86
C ARG A 77 -7.33 -2.24 3.00
N GLU A 78 -7.64 -3.52 3.15
CA GLU A 78 -8.48 -4.03 4.25
C GLU A 78 -7.87 -3.73 5.62
N LEU A 79 -6.58 -4.04 5.80
CA LEU A 79 -5.87 -3.75 7.03
C LEU A 79 -5.89 -2.24 7.32
N ARG A 80 -5.59 -1.41 6.31
CA ARG A 80 -5.63 0.04 6.47
C ARG A 80 -7.00 0.54 6.90
N ALA A 81 -8.08 0.03 6.30
CA ALA A 81 -9.44 0.39 6.67
C ALA A 81 -9.75 0.01 8.13
N GLU A 82 -9.38 -1.20 8.56
CA GLU A 82 -9.57 -1.63 9.96
C GLU A 82 -8.80 -0.73 10.94
N TYR A 83 -7.54 -0.43 10.64
CA TYR A 83 -6.72 0.45 11.49
C TYR A 83 -7.27 1.87 11.54
N GLU A 84 -7.69 2.43 10.41
CA GLU A 84 -8.27 3.78 10.37
C GLU A 84 -9.58 3.84 11.15
N GLU A 85 -10.42 2.81 11.09
CA GLU A 85 -11.64 2.75 11.89
C GLU A 85 -11.34 2.75 13.40
N ARG A 86 -10.41 1.89 13.83
CA ARG A 86 -9.99 1.87 15.25
C ARG A 86 -9.36 3.18 15.70
N TYR A 87 -8.52 3.77 14.85
CA TYR A 87 -7.91 5.07 15.13
C TYR A 87 -8.97 6.17 15.25
N ARG A 88 -9.94 6.24 14.33
CA ARG A 88 -11.04 7.22 14.39
C ARG A 88 -11.86 7.06 15.67
N SER A 89 -12.14 5.82 16.09
CA SER A 89 -12.83 5.54 17.35
C SER A 89 -12.06 6.05 18.56
N LEU A 90 -10.76 5.72 18.65
CA LEU A 90 -9.91 6.17 19.76
C LEU A 90 -9.78 7.70 19.79
N ARG A 91 -9.56 8.32 18.63
CA ARG A 91 -9.48 9.77 18.48
C ARG A 91 -10.76 10.45 18.95
N ARG A 92 -11.94 9.94 18.58
CA ARG A 92 -13.23 10.47 19.05
C ARG A 92 -13.35 10.40 20.57
N ARG A 93 -12.98 9.28 21.19
CA ARG A 93 -13.02 9.11 22.66
C ARG A 93 -12.08 10.08 23.37
N LEU A 94 -10.87 10.25 22.88
CA LEU A 94 -9.91 11.20 23.44
C LEU A 94 -10.39 12.65 23.30
N CYS A 95 -10.89 13.03 22.12
CA CYS A 95 -11.47 14.36 21.92
C CYS A 95 -12.67 14.60 22.85
N ALA A 96 -13.58 13.63 22.99
CA ALA A 96 -14.73 13.74 23.89
C ALA A 96 -14.29 13.89 25.35
N GLY A 97 -13.34 13.06 25.82
CA GLY A 97 -12.81 13.16 27.18
C GLY A 97 -12.09 14.48 27.44
N PHE A 98 -11.31 14.97 26.48
CA PHE A 98 -10.64 16.27 26.58
C PHE A 98 -11.63 17.42 26.65
N LEU A 99 -12.64 17.44 25.77
CA LEU A 99 -13.68 18.48 25.76
C LEU A 99 -14.50 18.45 27.05
N PHE A 100 -14.84 17.26 27.55
CA PHE A 100 -15.55 17.11 28.82
C PHE A 100 -14.72 17.60 30.01
N GLY A 101 -13.43 17.23 30.08
CA GLY A 101 -12.52 17.72 31.11
C GLY A 101 -12.34 19.24 31.07
N ALA A 102 -12.17 19.82 29.88
CA ALA A 102 -12.09 21.27 29.70
C ALA A 102 -13.38 21.97 30.17
N ALA A 103 -14.55 21.44 29.83
CA ALA A 103 -15.83 21.97 30.27
C ALA A 103 -15.98 21.93 31.80
N LEU A 104 -15.56 20.84 32.45
CA LEU A 104 -15.58 20.73 33.92
C LEU A 104 -14.65 21.74 34.59
N VAL A 105 -13.43 21.93 34.06
CA VAL A 105 -12.48 22.92 34.59
C VAL A 105 -13.03 24.33 34.45
N LEU A 106 -13.61 24.66 33.29
CA LEU A 106 -14.25 25.95 33.06
C LEU A 106 -15.44 26.17 34.01
N ALA A 107 -16.30 25.18 34.18
CA ALA A 107 -17.43 25.26 35.10
C ALA A 107 -16.97 25.47 36.55
N ALA A 108 -15.96 24.72 36.99
CA ALA A 108 -15.38 24.88 38.33
C ALA A 108 -14.78 26.28 38.52
N ALA A 109 -14.04 26.79 37.54
CA ALA A 109 -13.50 28.15 37.57
C ALA A 109 -14.62 29.18 37.72
N VAL A 110 -15.70 29.09 36.93
CA VAL A 110 -16.86 29.99 37.04
C VAL A 110 -17.48 29.93 38.44
N VAL A 111 -17.72 28.73 38.99
CA VAL A 111 -18.25 28.57 40.35
C VAL A 111 -17.34 29.22 41.39
N THR A 112 -16.02 29.03 41.30
CA THR A 112 -15.08 29.68 42.23
C THR A 112 -15.08 31.20 42.12
N THR A 113 -15.21 31.76 40.91
CA THR A 113 -15.30 33.22 40.72
C THR A 113 -16.60 33.80 41.29
N VAL A 114 -17.73 33.12 41.11
CA VAL A 114 -19.03 33.54 41.66
C VAL A 114 -19.05 33.43 43.19
N SER A 115 -18.38 32.44 43.76
CA SER A 115 -18.29 32.29 45.21
C SER A 115 -17.33 33.26 45.89
N SER A 116 -16.45 33.93 45.12
CA SER A 116 -15.40 34.82 45.65
C SER A 116 -15.71 36.31 45.45
N GLY A 117 -16.81 36.65 44.77
CA GLY A 117 -17.28 38.02 44.54
C GLY A 117 -18.54 38.32 45.32
#